data_AF-A0A1W1XCQ1-F1
#
_entry.id   AF-A0A1W1XCQ1-F1
#
_cell.length_a   1.000
_cell.length_b   1.000
_cell.length_c   1.000
_cell.angle_alpha   90.00
_cell.angle_beta   90.00
_cell.angle_gamma   90.00
#
_symmetry.space_group_name_H-M   'P 1'
#
loop_
_entity.id
_entity.type
_entity.pdbx_description
1 polymer ?
#
loop_
_entity_poly.entity_id
_entity_poly.type
_entity_poly.pdbx_seq_one_letter_code
_entity_poly.pdbx_strand_id
1 'polypeptide(L)'
;MGPPRGNSAEPVCRTGVEVMTTGQDVKVFLCAPDSERSCFGCCPPIRPAHYDPLDWVGSLKREFRDNRRAFRQPSPPGRPIVGFSCWALGYLDAQGRRIGCLLHPCQNGGRDLRDRVGYGSKCAREQCLASRVFSSLKAGEQRFWLELAHGLNAFYYSSRRANPLFHVLLWGKRVLGAFSSLAASRGWSATELVWRYPFLVDPKRAPRAWRYLAQMLLESAPAPPPNEGLEGALNHLAQGAEAFFRERFPGQGGAEAVFVHQAGLGQSLADFVRLHLGCHRAPLPFLRDLQDHVRWRAQRLRGAASPGSGRWMARQGSHGTDG
;
A
#
# COMPACT_ATOMS: atom_id res chain seq x y z
N MET A 1 -33.74 33.16 3.65
CA MET A 1 -32.54 32.79 4.43
C MET A 1 -32.05 31.44 3.92
N GLY A 2 -31.04 31.42 3.06
CA GLY A 2 -30.40 30.19 2.58
C GLY A 2 -29.23 29.81 3.49
N PRO A 3 -28.90 28.51 3.65
CA PRO A 3 -27.82 28.10 4.53
C PRO A 3 -26.46 28.52 3.95
N PRO A 4 -25.47 28.85 4.79
CA PRO A 4 -24.16 29.25 4.35
C PRO A 4 -23.45 28.05 3.70
N ARG A 5 -22.95 28.25 2.47
CA ARG A 5 -22.02 27.31 1.83
C ARG A 5 -20.69 27.38 2.59
N GLY A 6 -20.41 26.36 3.39
CA GLY A 6 -19.11 26.21 4.03
C GLY A 6 -18.02 26.05 2.99
N ASN A 7 -17.20 27.09 2.79
CA ASN A 7 -15.92 26.97 2.10
C ASN A 7 -14.96 26.19 2.99
N SER A 8 -14.98 24.86 2.91
CA SER A 8 -13.82 24.06 3.31
C SER A 8 -12.71 24.33 2.29
N ALA A 9 -11.75 25.17 2.66
CA ALA A 9 -10.55 25.43 1.86
C ALA A 9 -9.80 24.11 1.62
N GLU A 10 -9.97 23.52 0.44
CA GLU A 10 -9.13 22.43 -0.02
C GLU A 10 -7.70 22.95 -0.19
N PRO A 11 -6.67 22.17 0.18
CA PRO A 11 -5.29 22.58 0.01
C PRO A 11 -5.01 22.82 -1.48
N VAL A 12 -4.74 24.08 -1.83
CA VAL A 12 -4.35 24.48 -3.19
C VAL A 12 -3.04 23.78 -3.50
N CYS A 13 -3.14 22.74 -4.30
CA CYS A 13 -2.01 22.00 -4.84
C CYS A 13 -1.34 22.89 -5.90
N ARG A 14 -0.57 23.89 -5.46
CA ARG A 14 0.25 24.69 -6.36
C ARG A 14 1.30 23.77 -6.97
N THR A 15 1.41 23.83 -8.28
CA THR A 15 2.42 23.17 -9.09
C THR A 15 3.79 23.21 -8.41
N GLY A 16 4.36 22.03 -8.18
CA GLY A 16 5.75 21.76 -7.81
C GLY A 16 6.57 22.92 -7.22
N VAL A 17 6.77 22.86 -5.90
CA VAL A 17 7.87 23.51 -5.17
C VAL A 17 7.86 25.04 -5.21
N GLU A 18 6.99 25.65 -4.39
CA GLU A 18 7.40 26.80 -3.59
C GLU A 18 7.09 26.49 -2.13
N VAL A 19 8.18 26.25 -1.40
CA VAL A 19 8.20 26.06 0.04
C VAL A 19 7.96 27.43 0.67
N MET A 20 6.73 27.69 1.09
CA MET A 20 6.52 28.67 2.17
C MET A 20 6.88 27.97 3.48
N THR A 21 8.09 28.25 3.94
CA THR A 21 8.66 27.83 5.23
C THR A 21 7.92 28.50 6.38
N THR A 22 6.92 27.83 6.94
CA THR A 22 6.46 28.05 8.31
C THR A 22 5.95 26.74 8.91
N GLY A 23 6.87 25.85 9.33
CA GLY A 23 6.61 24.78 10.32
C GLY A 23 5.51 23.74 10.02
N GLN A 24 4.82 23.79 8.88
CA GLN A 24 3.81 22.81 8.51
C GLN A 24 4.43 21.64 7.74
N ASP A 25 4.19 20.43 8.23
CA ASP A 25 4.51 19.18 7.54
C ASP A 25 3.89 19.21 6.12
N VAL A 26 4.73 19.41 5.10
CA VAL A 26 4.31 19.37 3.71
C VAL A 26 3.77 17.98 3.41
N LYS A 27 2.46 17.92 3.14
CA LYS A 27 1.77 16.65 2.88
C LYS A 27 2.16 16.11 1.50
N VAL A 28 2.87 14.98 1.50
CA VAL A 28 3.28 14.27 0.28
C VAL A 28 2.20 13.28 -0.14
N PHE A 29 1.88 13.21 -1.43
CA PHE A 29 0.92 12.25 -1.99
C PHE A 29 1.63 11.22 -2.85
N LEU A 30 1.29 9.93 -2.69
CA LEU A 30 1.91 8.85 -3.46
C LEU A 30 1.73 9.02 -4.98
N CYS A 31 0.61 9.60 -5.43
CA CYS A 31 0.36 9.77 -6.86
C CYS A 31 1.17 10.88 -7.52
N ALA A 32 1.70 11.83 -6.75
CA ALA A 32 2.51 12.94 -7.23
C ALA A 32 3.42 13.42 -6.09
N PRO A 33 4.42 12.61 -5.70
CA PRO A 33 5.20 12.89 -4.51
C PRO A 33 6.14 14.10 -4.68
N ASP A 34 6.57 14.37 -5.91
CA ASP A 34 7.48 15.46 -6.25
C ASP A 34 7.32 15.89 -7.73
N SER A 35 8.26 16.73 -8.20
CA SER A 35 8.31 17.26 -9.56
C SER A 35 8.78 16.25 -10.61
N GLU A 36 9.32 15.10 -10.22
CA GLU A 36 9.88 14.11 -11.15
C GLU A 36 8.98 12.89 -11.31
N ARG A 37 8.29 12.50 -10.23
CA ARG A 37 7.51 11.28 -10.14
C ARG A 37 6.02 11.55 -10.15
N SER A 38 5.29 10.67 -10.81
CA SER A 38 3.82 10.68 -10.86
C SER A 38 3.29 9.29 -11.17
N CYS A 39 2.18 8.92 -10.55
CA CYS A 39 1.49 7.66 -10.79
C CYS A 39 0.16 7.90 -11.50
N PHE A 40 -0.12 7.06 -12.50
CA PHE A 40 -1.42 6.96 -13.16
C PHE A 40 -2.01 5.54 -13.11
N GLY A 41 -1.36 4.60 -12.41
CA GLY A 41 -1.68 3.17 -12.48
C GLY A 41 -3.11 2.81 -12.04
N CYS A 42 -3.69 3.54 -11.08
CA CYS A 42 -5.08 3.36 -10.65
C CYS A 42 -6.05 4.41 -11.21
N CYS A 43 -5.58 5.31 -12.09
CA CYS A 43 -6.44 6.34 -12.65
C CYS A 43 -7.49 5.69 -13.58
N PRO A 44 -8.77 6.06 -13.43
CA PRO A 44 -9.87 5.60 -14.29
C PRO A 44 -9.60 5.87 -15.79
N PRO A 45 -10.29 5.14 -16.70
CA PRO A 45 -11.51 4.37 -16.44
C PRO A 45 -11.21 2.93 -16.02
N ILE A 46 -12.28 2.16 -15.77
CA ILE A 46 -12.29 0.80 -15.20
C ILE A 46 -11.13 -0.02 -15.79
N ARG A 47 -10.03 -0.21 -15.05
CA ARG A 47 -8.92 -1.04 -15.53
C ARG A 47 -9.29 -2.51 -15.34
N PRO A 48 -9.01 -3.40 -16.31
CA PRO A 48 -9.14 -4.84 -16.09
C PRO A 48 -8.36 -5.30 -14.87
N ALA A 49 -8.79 -6.42 -14.28
CA ALA A 49 -7.95 -7.10 -13.30
C ALA A 49 -6.58 -7.39 -13.92
N HIS A 50 -5.51 -7.24 -13.13
CA HIS A 50 -4.13 -7.45 -13.56
C HIS A 50 -3.58 -6.50 -14.62
N TYR A 51 -4.29 -5.42 -14.98
CA TYR A 51 -3.74 -4.38 -15.84
C TYR A 51 -2.44 -3.79 -15.27
N ASP A 52 -1.38 -3.76 -16.09
CA ASP A 52 -0.14 -3.05 -15.79
C ASP A 52 0.23 -2.13 -16.98
N PRO A 53 0.61 -0.86 -16.72
CA PRO A 53 0.93 0.08 -17.80
C PRO A 53 2.16 -0.31 -18.62
N LEU A 54 3.04 -1.18 -18.11
CA LEU A 54 4.23 -1.62 -18.86
C LEU A 54 3.88 -2.51 -20.06
N ASP A 55 2.72 -3.15 -20.07
CA ASP A 55 2.30 -3.99 -21.20
C ASP A 55 1.84 -3.14 -22.40
N TRP A 56 1.63 -1.84 -22.20
CA TRP A 56 1.01 -0.94 -23.19
C TRP A 56 1.79 0.37 -23.40
N VAL A 57 3.09 0.40 -23.09
CA VAL A 57 3.88 1.65 -23.10
C VAL A 57 3.77 2.40 -24.42
N GLY A 58 3.89 1.70 -25.56
CA GLY A 58 3.87 2.33 -26.88
C GLY A 58 2.54 3.04 -27.20
N SER A 59 1.41 2.36 -26.96
CA SER A 59 0.08 2.92 -27.19
C SER A 59 -0.23 4.04 -26.20
N LEU A 60 0.10 3.86 -24.92
CA LEU A 60 -0.12 4.87 -23.88
C LEU A 60 0.69 6.14 -24.11
N LYS A 61 1.96 6.05 -24.55
CA LYS A 61 2.76 7.24 -24.90
C LYS A 61 2.08 8.07 -25.98
N ARG A 62 1.53 7.43 -27.01
CA ARG A 62 0.78 8.09 -28.09
C ARG A 62 -0.49 8.74 -27.54
N GLU A 63 -1.31 7.96 -26.83
CA GLU A 63 -2.57 8.42 -26.22
C GLU A 63 -2.34 9.64 -25.32
N PHE A 64 -1.36 9.60 -24.42
CA PHE A 64 -1.09 10.69 -23.49
C PHE A 64 -0.60 11.98 -24.17
N ARG A 65 0.12 11.85 -25.28
CA ARG A 65 0.52 13.00 -26.11
C ARG A 65 -0.69 13.61 -26.81
N ASP A 66 -1.54 12.77 -27.39
CA ASP A 66 -2.74 13.21 -28.10
C ASP A 66 -3.75 13.85 -27.14
N ASN A 67 -3.94 13.26 -25.95
CA ASN A 67 -4.77 13.83 -24.88
C ASN A 67 -4.25 15.20 -24.42
N ARG A 68 -2.93 15.35 -24.19
CA ARG A 68 -2.35 16.66 -23.84
C ARG A 68 -2.56 17.69 -24.96
N ARG A 69 -2.39 17.29 -26.22
CA ARG A 69 -2.60 18.18 -27.37
C ARG A 69 -4.07 18.63 -27.46
N ALA A 70 -5.00 17.70 -27.35
CA ALA A 70 -6.44 17.99 -27.38
C ALA A 70 -6.86 18.89 -26.20
N PHE A 71 -6.34 18.63 -24.99
CA PHE A 71 -6.65 19.42 -23.81
C PHE A 71 -6.18 20.89 -23.90
N ARG A 72 -5.13 21.16 -24.68
CA ARG A 72 -4.61 22.52 -24.89
C ARG A 72 -5.38 23.34 -25.92
N GLN A 73 -6.35 22.74 -26.62
CA GLN A 73 -7.19 23.48 -27.56
C GLN A 73 -8.16 24.40 -26.81
N PRO A 74 -8.61 25.53 -27.41
CA PRO A 74 -9.47 26.51 -26.76
C PRO A 74 -10.79 25.95 -26.20
N SER A 75 -11.25 24.82 -26.72
CA SER A 75 -12.42 24.09 -26.24
C SER A 75 -12.06 22.62 -26.01
N PRO A 76 -11.53 22.28 -24.83
CA PRO A 76 -11.23 20.90 -24.50
C PRO A 76 -12.51 20.07 -24.56
N PRO A 77 -12.46 18.83 -25.08
CA PRO A 77 -13.65 18.00 -25.22
C PRO A 77 -14.27 17.72 -23.83
N GLY A 78 -15.48 18.21 -23.60
CA GLY A 78 -16.31 17.77 -22.48
C GLY A 78 -17.11 16.56 -22.91
N ARG A 79 -16.59 15.34 -22.69
CA ARG A 79 -17.32 14.12 -23.00
C ARG A 79 -17.21 13.08 -21.88
N PRO A 80 -18.29 12.33 -21.59
CA PRO A 80 -18.19 11.17 -20.70
C PRO A 80 -17.14 10.17 -21.19
N ILE A 81 -16.42 9.55 -20.26
CA ILE A 81 -15.54 8.44 -20.61
C ILE A 81 -16.39 7.18 -20.86
N VAL A 82 -16.12 6.52 -21.98
CA VAL A 82 -16.65 5.18 -22.29
C VAL A 82 -15.46 4.22 -22.48
N GLY A 83 -15.54 3.01 -21.92
CA GLY A 83 -14.51 1.98 -22.07
C GLY A 83 -13.28 2.14 -21.15
N PHE A 84 -12.09 1.83 -21.70
CA PHE A 84 -10.84 1.60 -20.96
C PHE A 84 -9.81 2.76 -21.03
N SER A 85 -10.11 3.85 -21.74
CA SER A 85 -9.25 5.03 -21.92
C SER A 85 -9.88 6.32 -21.36
N CYS A 86 -9.10 7.16 -20.68
CA CYS A 86 -9.55 8.46 -20.17
C CYS A 86 -8.89 9.58 -20.97
N TRP A 87 -9.68 10.37 -21.70
CA TRP A 87 -9.16 11.50 -22.48
C TRP A 87 -8.51 12.59 -21.61
N ALA A 88 -8.80 12.61 -20.31
CA ALA A 88 -8.20 13.53 -19.35
C ALA A 88 -6.90 13.01 -18.73
N LEU A 89 -6.45 11.80 -19.06
CA LEU A 89 -5.18 11.26 -18.60
C LEU A 89 -4.11 11.56 -19.66
N GLY A 90 -3.04 12.27 -19.29
CA GLY A 90 -2.02 12.65 -20.25
C GLY A 90 -0.73 13.13 -19.60
N TYR A 91 0.22 13.55 -20.45
CA TYR A 91 1.46 14.16 -19.97
C TYR A 91 1.18 15.49 -19.28
N LEU A 92 1.76 15.70 -18.10
CA LEU A 92 1.58 16.92 -17.28
C LEU A 92 2.62 17.99 -17.58
N ASP A 93 3.79 17.62 -18.10
CA ASP A 93 4.81 18.54 -18.60
C ASP A 93 5.09 18.38 -20.11
N ALA A 94 5.81 19.34 -20.69
CA ALA A 94 6.10 19.37 -22.12
C ALA A 94 7.14 18.31 -22.53
N GLN A 95 8.00 17.91 -21.59
CA GLN A 95 9.05 16.91 -21.79
C GLN A 95 8.50 15.47 -21.69
N GLY A 96 7.24 15.31 -21.31
CA GLY A 96 6.60 13.99 -21.15
C GLY A 96 7.14 13.17 -19.99
N ARG A 97 7.67 13.82 -18.93
CA ARG A 97 8.25 13.11 -17.77
C ARG A 97 7.18 12.63 -16.80
N ARG A 98 6.15 13.45 -16.58
CA ARG A 98 5.05 13.21 -15.64
C ARG A 98 3.76 12.91 -16.38
N ILE A 99 2.97 12.00 -15.83
CA ILE A 99 1.67 11.57 -16.37
C ILE A 99 0.65 11.64 -15.25
N GLY A 100 -0.53 12.18 -15.54
CA GLY A 100 -1.62 12.25 -14.57
C GLY A 100 -2.86 12.90 -15.15
N CYS A 101 -3.82 13.20 -14.29
CA CYS A 101 -5.09 13.79 -14.70
C CYS A 101 -4.92 15.27 -15.03
N LEU A 102 -5.13 15.63 -16.30
CA LEU A 102 -5.11 17.00 -16.83
C LEU A 102 -6.20 17.88 -16.22
N LEU A 103 -7.27 17.28 -15.69
CA LEU A 103 -8.39 17.95 -15.04
C LEU A 103 -8.25 18.08 -13.52
N HIS A 104 -7.15 17.58 -12.95
CA HIS A 104 -6.94 17.61 -11.51
C HIS A 104 -6.80 19.06 -11.01
N PRO A 105 -7.30 19.41 -9.79
CA PRO A 105 -7.10 20.73 -9.19
C PRO A 105 -5.64 21.22 -9.22
N CYS A 106 -4.69 20.31 -8.97
CA CYS A 106 -3.25 20.59 -9.03
C CYS A 106 -2.76 21.12 -10.39
N GLN A 107 -3.50 20.85 -11.47
CA GLN A 107 -3.15 21.27 -12.83
C GLN A 107 -3.95 22.51 -13.27
N ASN A 108 -4.93 22.94 -12.49
CA ASN A 108 -5.93 23.94 -12.91
C ASN A 108 -6.14 25.02 -11.83
N GLY A 109 -5.09 25.43 -11.13
CA GLY A 109 -5.14 26.51 -10.14
C GLY A 109 -6.10 26.23 -8.97
N GLY A 110 -6.26 24.97 -8.59
CA GLY A 110 -7.19 24.55 -7.54
C GLY A 110 -8.62 24.29 -8.03
N ARG A 111 -8.97 24.62 -9.27
CA ARG A 111 -10.29 24.30 -9.83
C ARG A 111 -10.36 22.81 -10.18
N ASP A 112 -11.27 22.08 -9.56
CA ASP A 112 -11.57 20.70 -9.96
C ASP A 112 -12.39 20.70 -11.27
N LEU A 113 -11.85 20.07 -12.30
CA LEU A 113 -12.51 19.92 -13.60
C LEU A 113 -12.87 18.45 -13.90
N ARG A 114 -12.70 17.55 -12.91
CA ARG A 114 -12.89 16.10 -13.10
C ARG A 114 -14.36 15.73 -13.36
N ASP A 115 -15.30 16.62 -13.09
CA ASP A 115 -16.71 16.49 -13.46
C ASP A 115 -16.91 16.31 -14.98
N ARG A 116 -16.05 16.93 -15.80
CA ARG A 116 -16.13 16.89 -17.27
C ARG A 116 -16.02 15.50 -17.89
N VAL A 117 -15.49 14.52 -17.17
CA VAL A 117 -15.35 13.14 -17.64
C VAL A 117 -16.57 12.27 -17.35
N GLY A 118 -17.59 12.81 -16.67
CA GLY A 118 -18.76 12.06 -16.20
C GLY A 118 -18.51 11.18 -14.97
N TYR A 119 -17.28 11.15 -14.45
CA TYR A 119 -16.89 10.37 -13.26
C TYR A 119 -16.27 11.21 -12.14
N GLY A 120 -16.52 12.53 -12.11
CA GLY A 120 -15.89 13.46 -11.16
C GLY A 120 -15.93 13.00 -9.71
N SER A 121 -17.11 12.63 -9.19
CA SER A 121 -17.28 12.15 -7.82
C SER A 121 -16.48 10.88 -7.52
N LYS A 122 -16.40 9.95 -8.48
CA LYS A 122 -15.58 8.73 -8.35
C LYS A 122 -14.09 9.11 -8.35
N CYS A 123 -13.64 9.93 -9.29
CA CYS A 123 -12.26 10.38 -9.39
C CYS A 123 -11.80 11.17 -8.16
N ALA A 124 -12.69 11.90 -7.50
CA ALA A 124 -12.41 12.64 -6.28
C ALA A 124 -12.30 11.73 -5.04
N ARG A 125 -13.11 10.67 -4.98
CA ARG A 125 -13.18 9.77 -3.82
C ARG A 125 -12.17 8.63 -3.85
N GLU A 126 -11.90 8.06 -5.02
CA GLU A 126 -11.15 6.81 -5.12
C GLU A 126 -9.65 6.99 -4.84
N GLN A 127 -9.16 6.29 -3.81
CA GLN A 127 -7.74 6.15 -3.51
C GLN A 127 -7.38 4.67 -3.47
N CYS A 128 -6.28 4.30 -4.14
CA CYS A 128 -5.79 2.93 -4.03
C CYS A 128 -5.28 2.65 -2.60
N LEU A 129 -5.25 1.37 -2.23
CA LEU A 129 -4.85 0.95 -0.89
C LEU A 129 -3.43 1.43 -0.53
N ALA A 130 -2.48 1.35 -1.46
CA ALA A 130 -1.12 1.84 -1.25
C ALA A 130 -1.11 3.35 -0.95
N SER A 131 -1.87 4.15 -1.71
CA SER A 131 -1.99 5.60 -1.45
C SER A 131 -2.59 5.88 -0.09
N ARG A 132 -3.62 5.14 0.32
CA ARG A 132 -4.23 5.28 1.66
C ARG A 132 -3.23 5.00 2.78
N VAL A 133 -2.45 3.92 2.66
CA VAL A 133 -1.41 3.62 3.65
C VAL A 133 -0.36 4.71 3.66
N PHE A 134 0.15 5.09 2.49
CA PHE A 134 1.18 6.12 2.36
C PHE A 134 0.74 7.44 3.02
N SER A 135 -0.49 7.90 2.76
CA SER A 135 -1.03 9.12 3.37
C SER A 135 -1.23 9.03 4.88
N SER A 136 -1.21 7.83 5.46
CA SER A 136 -1.30 7.64 6.93
C SER A 136 0.06 7.62 7.63
N LEU A 137 1.17 7.49 6.88
CA LEU A 137 2.53 7.54 7.38
C LEU A 137 2.92 8.95 7.82
N LYS A 138 3.87 9.08 8.74
CA LYS A 138 4.49 10.38 9.10
C LYS A 138 5.30 10.91 7.92
N ALA A 139 5.54 12.23 7.84
CA ALA A 139 6.28 12.84 6.73
C ALA A 139 7.70 12.26 6.54
N GLY A 140 8.41 11.94 7.63
CA GLY A 140 9.72 11.28 7.57
C GLY A 140 9.63 9.84 7.04
N GLU A 141 8.62 9.09 7.46
CA GLU A 141 8.36 7.72 6.97
C GLU A 141 7.98 7.73 5.49
N GLN A 142 7.17 8.70 5.04
CA GLN A 142 6.84 8.89 3.63
C GLN A 142 8.08 9.10 2.76
N ARG A 143 8.97 10.01 3.19
CA ARG A 143 10.23 10.30 2.50
C ARG A 143 11.13 9.07 2.44
N PHE A 144 11.31 8.38 3.57
CA PHE A 144 12.11 7.15 3.65
C PHE A 144 11.61 6.09 2.67
N TRP A 145 10.32 5.74 2.70
CA TRP A 145 9.82 4.68 1.81
C TRP A 145 9.78 5.10 0.33
N LEU A 146 9.64 6.40 0.02
CA LEU A 146 9.73 6.90 -1.36
C LEU A 146 11.10 6.67 -2.03
N GLU A 147 12.16 6.45 -1.27
CA GLU A 147 13.50 6.15 -1.81
C GLU A 147 13.49 4.90 -2.70
N LEU A 148 12.66 3.90 -2.36
CA LEU A 148 12.51 2.66 -3.16
C LEU A 148 12.03 2.90 -4.59
N ALA A 149 11.49 4.08 -4.87
CA ALA A 149 10.99 4.48 -6.17
C ALA A 149 11.83 5.59 -6.81
N HIS A 150 13.05 5.85 -6.33
CA HIS A 150 13.99 6.77 -6.94
C HIS A 150 14.44 6.25 -8.32
N GLY A 151 14.51 7.14 -9.31
CA GLY A 151 14.96 6.82 -10.67
C GLY A 151 13.88 6.22 -11.56
N LEU A 152 12.70 5.89 -11.02
CA LEU A 152 11.59 5.35 -11.80
C LEU A 152 10.89 6.48 -12.57
N ASN A 153 10.82 6.36 -13.89
CA ASN A 153 9.96 7.22 -14.70
C ASN A 153 8.47 6.91 -14.46
N ALA A 154 7.56 7.75 -14.94
CA ALA A 154 6.12 7.61 -14.68
C ALA A 154 5.52 6.24 -15.05
N PHE A 155 6.03 5.53 -16.06
CA PHE A 155 5.54 4.18 -16.42
C PHE A 155 5.96 3.14 -15.40
N TYR A 156 7.25 3.08 -15.06
CA TYR A 156 7.77 2.15 -14.05
C TYR A 156 7.22 2.49 -12.66
N TYR A 157 7.14 3.78 -12.32
CA TYR A 157 6.55 4.24 -11.07
C TYR A 157 5.08 3.81 -10.94
N SER A 158 4.32 3.80 -12.05
CA SER A 158 2.91 3.39 -12.07
C SER A 158 2.67 1.88 -12.13
N SER A 159 3.72 1.08 -12.36
CA SER A 159 3.64 -0.38 -12.48
C SER A 159 3.71 -1.04 -11.11
N ARG A 160 2.72 -1.88 -10.79
CA ARG A 160 2.75 -2.65 -9.53
C ARG A 160 3.77 -3.79 -9.61
N ARG A 161 4.08 -4.25 -10.83
CA ARG A 161 5.09 -5.28 -11.07
C ARG A 161 6.52 -4.74 -10.93
N ALA A 162 6.77 -3.51 -11.37
CA ALA A 162 8.13 -2.95 -11.38
C ALA A 162 8.45 -2.02 -10.20
N ASN A 163 7.46 -1.38 -9.57
CA ASN A 163 7.70 -0.48 -8.44
C ASN A 163 7.49 -1.22 -7.10
N PRO A 164 8.56 -1.60 -6.38
CA PRO A 164 8.46 -2.37 -5.14
C PRO A 164 7.74 -1.61 -4.03
N LEU A 165 7.72 -0.26 -4.08
CA LEU A 165 7.01 0.56 -3.10
C LEU A 165 5.52 0.19 -3.01
N PHE A 166 4.87 -0.14 -4.13
CA PHE A 166 3.46 -0.53 -4.12
C PHE A 166 3.19 -1.82 -3.35
N HIS A 167 4.13 -2.76 -3.40
CA HIS A 167 4.08 -3.99 -2.62
C HIS A 167 4.37 -3.70 -1.14
N VAL A 168 5.48 -2.99 -0.86
CA VAL A 168 5.91 -2.66 0.51
C VAL A 168 4.82 -1.91 1.28
N LEU A 169 4.15 -0.94 0.66
CA LEU A 169 3.09 -0.16 1.32
C LEU A 169 1.93 -1.02 1.83
N LEU A 170 1.73 -2.23 1.31
CA LEU A 170 0.67 -3.11 1.77
C LEU A 170 0.95 -3.76 3.13
N TRP A 171 2.18 -3.70 3.64
CA TRP A 171 2.52 -4.05 5.03
C TRP A 171 1.90 -3.08 6.06
N GLY A 172 1.41 -1.92 5.64
CA GLY A 172 0.64 -1.01 6.49
C GLY A 172 1.49 -0.20 7.48
N LYS A 173 0.90 0.90 7.98
CA LYS A 173 1.58 1.90 8.81
C LYS A 173 2.39 1.35 9.98
N ARG A 174 1.83 0.42 10.76
CA ARG A 174 2.51 -0.11 11.96
C ARG A 174 3.82 -0.83 11.62
N VAL A 175 3.79 -1.71 10.62
CA VAL A 175 4.98 -2.47 10.20
C VAL A 175 6.00 -1.51 9.59
N LEU A 176 5.54 -0.66 8.67
CA LEU A 176 6.41 0.30 7.97
C LEU A 176 7.06 1.31 8.92
N GLY A 177 6.34 1.81 9.92
CA GLY A 177 6.87 2.70 10.93
C GLY A 177 7.96 2.04 11.76
N ALA A 178 7.72 0.83 12.28
CA ALA A 178 8.70 0.08 13.06
C ALA A 178 10.00 -0.18 12.27
N PHE A 179 9.86 -0.53 11.00
CA PHE A 179 10.99 -0.79 10.11
C PHE A 179 11.75 0.47 9.71
N SER A 180 11.07 1.59 9.46
CA SER A 180 11.75 2.87 9.24
C SER A 180 12.47 3.37 10.49
N SER A 181 11.91 3.16 11.70
CA SER A 181 12.57 3.51 12.95
C SER A 181 13.81 2.65 13.20
N LEU A 182 13.73 1.34 12.89
CA LEU A 182 14.89 0.47 12.92
C LEU A 182 15.98 0.95 11.95
N ALA A 183 15.63 1.21 10.69
CA ALA A 183 16.58 1.70 9.69
C ALA A 183 17.25 3.01 10.13
N ALA A 184 16.46 3.97 10.64
CA ALA A 184 16.98 5.23 11.17
C ALA A 184 17.97 5.01 12.32
N SER A 185 17.66 4.12 13.27
CA SER A 185 18.57 3.80 14.39
C SER A 185 19.88 3.13 13.96
N ARG A 186 19.92 2.58 12.74
CA ARG A 186 21.06 1.87 12.17
C ARG A 186 21.76 2.64 11.05
N GLY A 187 21.26 3.80 10.68
CA GLY A 187 21.75 4.58 9.54
C GLY A 187 21.53 3.88 8.18
N TRP A 188 20.53 3.01 8.05
CA TRP A 188 20.22 2.33 6.79
C TRP A 188 19.27 3.16 5.92
N SER A 189 19.52 3.17 4.62
CA SER A 189 18.58 3.58 3.58
C SER A 189 17.42 2.57 3.45
N ALA A 190 16.36 2.96 2.73
CA ALA A 190 15.26 2.03 2.47
C ALA A 190 15.71 0.82 1.64
N THR A 191 16.66 1.01 0.71
CA THR A 191 17.22 -0.06 -0.11
C THR A 191 18.02 -1.06 0.72
N GLU A 192 18.89 -0.60 1.61
CA GLU A 192 19.64 -1.48 2.52
C GLU A 192 18.70 -2.23 3.47
N LEU A 193 17.63 -1.59 3.92
CA LEU A 193 16.65 -2.24 4.77
C LEU A 193 15.96 -3.41 4.05
N VAL A 194 15.47 -3.21 2.82
CA VAL A 194 14.80 -4.30 2.08
C VAL A 194 15.79 -5.39 1.66
N TRP A 195 17.07 -5.07 1.49
CA TRP A 195 18.13 -6.08 1.31
C TRP A 195 18.33 -6.94 2.56
N ARG A 196 18.30 -6.32 3.75
CA ARG A 196 18.41 -7.04 5.03
C ARG A 196 17.13 -7.81 5.41
N TYR A 197 15.97 -7.34 4.97
CA TYR A 197 14.65 -7.92 5.24
C TYR A 197 13.91 -8.22 3.93
N PRO A 198 14.38 -9.20 3.14
CA PRO A 198 13.87 -9.49 1.81
C PRO A 198 12.38 -9.85 1.79
N PHE A 199 11.82 -10.39 2.88
CA PHE A 199 10.40 -10.68 2.98
C PHE A 199 9.50 -9.44 2.75
N LEU A 200 10.01 -8.22 2.96
CA LEU A 200 9.25 -6.98 2.75
C LEU A 200 8.91 -6.75 1.28
N VAL A 201 9.72 -7.29 0.36
CA VAL A 201 9.60 -7.13 -1.10
C VAL A 201 9.35 -8.45 -1.82
N ASP A 202 9.23 -9.57 -1.09
CA ASP A 202 9.02 -10.90 -1.67
C ASP A 202 7.62 -11.00 -2.33
N PRO A 203 7.52 -11.14 -3.66
CA PRO A 203 6.24 -11.22 -4.34
C PRO A 203 5.42 -12.46 -3.96
N LYS A 204 6.05 -13.53 -3.44
CA LYS A 204 5.36 -14.73 -2.96
C LYS A 204 4.64 -14.49 -1.64
N ARG A 205 5.06 -13.50 -0.86
CA ARG A 205 4.41 -13.12 0.40
C ARG A 205 3.44 -11.98 0.15
N ALA A 206 2.15 -12.27 0.13
CA ALA A 206 1.11 -11.24 0.01
C ALA A 206 1.08 -10.36 1.28
N PRO A 207 1.54 -9.09 1.27
CA PRO A 207 1.75 -8.33 2.50
C PRO A 207 0.48 -8.10 3.31
N ARG A 208 -0.66 -7.91 2.63
CA ARG A 208 -1.96 -7.74 3.30
C ARG A 208 -2.35 -8.96 4.11
N ALA A 209 -2.08 -10.14 3.58
CA ALA A 209 -2.38 -11.40 4.24
C ALA A 209 -1.47 -11.56 5.46
N TRP A 210 -0.17 -11.29 5.33
CA TRP A 210 0.82 -11.52 6.38
C TRP A 210 0.98 -10.39 7.41
N ARG A 211 0.48 -9.19 7.12
CA ARG A 211 0.65 -7.99 7.95
C ARG A 211 0.20 -8.17 9.40
N TYR A 212 -0.89 -8.92 9.63
CA TYR A 212 -1.38 -9.14 10.99
C TYR A 212 -0.33 -9.86 11.85
N LEU A 213 0.28 -10.93 11.32
CA LEU A 213 1.31 -11.69 12.02
C LEU A 213 2.54 -10.83 12.32
N ALA A 214 2.98 -10.01 11.35
CA ALA A 214 4.06 -9.06 11.55
C ALA A 214 3.74 -8.05 12.66
N GLN A 215 2.51 -7.53 12.71
CA GLN A 215 2.06 -6.63 13.77
C GLN A 215 2.11 -7.31 15.15
N MET A 216 1.67 -8.57 15.28
CA MET A 216 1.71 -9.27 16.57
C MET A 216 3.15 -9.50 17.07
N LEU A 217 4.08 -9.81 16.17
CA LEU A 217 5.50 -9.94 16.52
C LEU A 217 6.14 -8.60 16.91
N LEU A 218 5.71 -7.50 16.30
CA LEU A 218 6.20 -6.14 16.59
C LEU A 218 5.57 -5.54 17.86
N GLU A 219 4.31 -5.85 18.18
CA GLU A 219 3.67 -5.38 19.42
C GLU A 219 4.30 -6.01 20.66
N SER A 220 4.94 -7.17 20.50
CA SER A 220 5.59 -7.91 21.58
C SER A 220 7.03 -7.45 21.87
N ALA A 221 7.57 -6.44 21.16
CA ALA A 221 8.93 -5.95 21.38
C ALA A 221 9.12 -4.48 20.91
N PRO A 222 10.05 -3.70 21.50
CA PRO A 222 10.28 -2.31 21.10
C PRO A 222 10.91 -2.17 19.71
N ALA A 223 11.51 -3.23 19.15
CA ALA A 223 12.16 -3.22 17.84
C ALA A 223 11.93 -4.54 17.06
N PRO A 224 11.96 -4.49 15.71
CA PRO A 224 12.01 -5.71 14.89
C PRO A 224 13.26 -6.54 15.23
N PRO A 225 13.17 -7.88 15.31
CA PRO A 225 14.33 -8.74 15.50
C PRO A 225 15.14 -8.85 14.20
N PRO A 226 16.37 -9.38 14.23
CA PRO A 226 17.12 -9.75 13.03
C PRO A 226 16.29 -10.63 12.07
N ASN A 227 16.55 -10.52 10.76
CA ASN A 227 15.71 -11.11 9.72
C ASN A 227 15.52 -12.63 9.85
N GLU A 228 16.61 -13.37 10.08
CA GLU A 228 16.57 -14.84 10.22
C GLU A 228 15.56 -15.28 11.29
N GLY A 229 15.53 -14.57 12.43
CA GLY A 229 14.57 -14.83 13.49
C GLY A 229 13.15 -14.36 13.16
N LEU A 230 13.01 -13.23 12.44
CA LEU A 230 11.70 -12.67 12.11
C LEU A 230 10.93 -13.53 11.10
N GLU A 231 11.57 -13.93 10.01
CA GLU A 231 10.90 -14.73 8.98
C GLU A 231 10.49 -16.11 9.50
N GLY A 232 11.37 -16.75 10.28
CA GLY A 232 11.05 -17.99 10.98
C GLY A 232 9.87 -17.81 11.93
N ALA A 233 9.85 -16.73 12.73
CA ALA A 233 8.75 -16.43 13.64
C ALA A 233 7.43 -16.16 12.90
N LEU A 234 7.46 -15.44 11.77
CA LEU A 234 6.28 -15.20 10.92
C LEU A 234 5.71 -16.53 10.41
N ASN A 235 6.56 -17.41 9.89
CA ASN A 235 6.15 -18.71 9.37
C ASN A 235 5.58 -19.61 10.49
N HIS A 236 6.22 -19.63 11.66
CA HIS A 236 5.69 -20.37 12.83
C HIS A 236 4.34 -19.84 13.31
N LEU A 237 4.12 -18.53 13.30
CA LEU A 237 2.81 -17.96 13.62
C LEU A 237 1.74 -18.34 12.60
N ALA A 238 2.07 -18.28 11.31
CA ALA A 238 1.15 -18.67 10.25
C ALA A 238 0.74 -20.15 10.40
N GLN A 239 1.71 -21.05 10.52
CA GLN A 239 1.46 -22.49 10.74
C GLN A 239 0.61 -22.75 11.99
N GLY A 240 0.91 -22.06 13.10
CA GLY A 240 0.13 -22.18 14.33
C GLY A 240 -1.32 -21.71 14.17
N ALA A 241 -1.53 -20.61 13.45
CA ALA A 241 -2.86 -20.09 13.14
C ALA A 241 -3.64 -21.01 12.19
N GLU A 242 -2.98 -21.55 11.16
CA GLU A 242 -3.56 -22.52 10.23
C GLU A 242 -3.97 -23.82 10.93
N ALA A 243 -3.14 -24.34 11.84
CA ALA A 243 -3.46 -25.51 12.64
C ALA A 243 -4.66 -25.26 13.55
N PHE A 244 -4.64 -24.15 14.30
CA PHE A 244 -5.78 -23.73 15.13
C PHE A 244 -7.05 -23.59 14.30
N PHE A 245 -6.96 -22.97 13.13
CA PHE A 245 -8.09 -22.80 12.22
C PHE A 245 -8.63 -24.15 11.76
N ARG A 246 -7.78 -25.06 11.29
CA ARG A 246 -8.19 -26.39 10.82
C ARG A 246 -8.87 -27.23 11.90
N GLU A 247 -8.37 -27.14 13.13
CA GLU A 247 -8.87 -27.92 14.27
C GLU A 247 -10.18 -27.36 14.85
N ARG A 248 -10.34 -26.03 14.88
CA ARG A 248 -11.40 -25.36 15.64
C ARG A 248 -12.46 -24.69 14.77
N PHE A 249 -12.24 -24.54 13.46
CA PHE A 249 -13.16 -23.79 12.61
C PHE A 249 -14.49 -24.53 12.42
N PRO A 250 -15.63 -23.96 12.84
CA PRO A 250 -16.92 -24.64 12.82
C PRO A 250 -17.58 -24.68 11.43
N GLY A 251 -16.89 -24.20 10.38
CA GLY A 251 -17.44 -24.05 9.03
C GLY A 251 -18.03 -22.66 8.76
N GLN A 252 -18.33 -22.37 7.48
CA GLN A 252 -18.79 -21.05 7.03
C GLN A 252 -20.33 -20.87 7.11
N GLY A 253 -21.09 -21.96 7.29
CA GLY A 253 -22.53 -22.03 7.04
C GLY A 253 -23.47 -21.76 8.22
N GLY A 254 -22.96 -21.33 9.38
CA GLY A 254 -23.80 -21.09 10.57
C GLY A 254 -24.63 -19.80 10.47
N ALA A 255 -25.84 -19.81 11.04
CA ALA A 255 -26.71 -18.63 11.13
C ALA A 255 -26.03 -17.44 11.85
N GLU A 256 -25.09 -17.72 12.75
CA GLU A 256 -24.31 -16.73 13.51
C GLU A 256 -23.03 -16.25 12.80
N ALA A 257 -22.71 -16.78 11.61
CA ALA A 257 -21.47 -16.42 10.92
C ALA A 257 -21.56 -15.02 10.29
N VAL A 258 -20.71 -14.11 10.75
CA VAL A 258 -20.58 -12.76 10.21
C VAL A 258 -19.56 -12.71 9.10
N PHE A 259 -19.68 -11.76 8.17
CA PHE A 259 -18.59 -11.48 7.24
C PHE A 259 -17.37 -10.98 8.01
N VAL A 260 -16.20 -11.57 7.78
CA VAL A 260 -14.97 -11.30 8.54
C VAL A 260 -14.59 -9.80 8.55
N HIS A 261 -14.86 -9.08 7.45
CA HIS A 261 -14.58 -7.65 7.36
C HIS A 261 -15.55 -6.75 8.15
N GLN A 262 -16.68 -7.30 8.61
CA GLN A 262 -17.68 -6.62 9.44
C GLN A 262 -17.55 -7.01 10.92
N ALA A 263 -16.65 -7.94 11.27
CA ALA A 263 -16.51 -8.48 12.63
C ALA A 263 -15.95 -7.48 13.67
N GLY A 264 -15.48 -6.30 13.25
CA GLY A 264 -14.97 -5.26 14.17
C GLY A 264 -13.61 -5.54 14.80
N LEU A 265 -12.90 -6.62 14.41
CA LEU A 265 -11.63 -7.04 15.03
C LEU A 265 -10.36 -6.44 14.38
N GLY A 266 -10.53 -5.43 13.53
CA GLY A 266 -9.45 -4.75 12.81
C GLY A 266 -9.14 -5.32 11.42
N GLN A 267 -8.74 -4.42 10.51
CA GLN A 267 -8.57 -4.74 9.09
C GLN A 267 -7.42 -5.73 8.82
N SER A 268 -6.34 -5.73 9.62
CA SER A 268 -5.21 -6.63 9.39
C SER A 268 -5.58 -8.08 9.69
N LEU A 269 -6.25 -8.36 10.80
CA LEU A 269 -6.78 -9.71 11.09
C LEU A 269 -7.80 -10.14 10.03
N ALA A 270 -8.71 -9.24 9.65
CA ALA A 270 -9.69 -9.54 8.61
C ALA A 270 -9.04 -9.87 7.26
N ASP A 271 -7.99 -9.15 6.87
CA ASP A 271 -7.21 -9.43 5.67
C ASP A 271 -6.48 -10.78 5.79
N PHE A 272 -5.88 -11.11 6.94
CA PHE A 272 -5.23 -12.40 7.18
C PHE A 272 -6.21 -13.57 7.01
N VAL A 273 -7.34 -13.55 7.71
CA VAL A 273 -8.34 -14.63 7.64
C VAL A 273 -8.90 -14.79 6.22
N ARG A 274 -9.17 -13.68 5.52
CA ARG A 274 -9.73 -13.73 4.16
C ARG A 274 -8.72 -14.13 3.09
N LEU A 275 -7.50 -13.59 3.16
CA LEU A 275 -6.52 -13.70 2.07
C LEU A 275 -5.54 -14.84 2.28
N HIS A 276 -5.24 -15.21 3.53
CA HIS A 276 -4.36 -16.33 3.85
C HIS A 276 -5.14 -17.60 4.17
N LEU A 277 -6.12 -17.52 5.09
CA LEU A 277 -6.92 -18.69 5.48
C LEU A 277 -8.10 -18.99 4.55
N GLY A 278 -8.36 -18.14 3.56
CA GLY A 278 -9.44 -18.34 2.57
C GLY A 278 -10.85 -18.28 3.15
N CYS A 279 -11.04 -17.65 4.31
CA CYS A 279 -12.31 -17.63 5.03
C CYS A 279 -12.98 -16.25 4.98
N HIS A 280 -14.21 -16.20 4.43
CA HIS A 280 -14.96 -14.95 4.27
C HIS A 280 -16.00 -14.71 5.36
N ARG A 281 -16.47 -15.78 6.02
CA ARG A 281 -17.47 -15.75 7.09
C ARG A 281 -17.07 -16.70 8.22
N ALA A 282 -17.19 -16.23 9.45
CA ALA A 282 -16.91 -17.02 10.64
C ALA A 282 -17.71 -16.49 11.84
N PRO A 283 -18.05 -17.32 12.84
CA PRO A 283 -18.61 -16.84 14.09
C PRO A 283 -17.65 -15.86 14.79
N LEU A 284 -18.20 -14.79 15.37
CA LEU A 284 -17.40 -13.79 16.06
C LEU A 284 -16.58 -14.36 17.24
N PRO A 285 -17.10 -15.28 18.08
CA PRO A 285 -16.32 -15.91 19.15
C PRO A 285 -15.07 -16.62 18.61
N PHE A 286 -15.21 -17.41 17.55
CA PHE A 286 -14.07 -18.09 16.91
C PHE A 286 -12.99 -17.13 16.41
N LEU A 287 -13.39 -16.00 15.80
CA LEU A 287 -12.42 -15.00 15.33
C LEU A 287 -11.65 -14.34 16.48
N ARG A 288 -12.28 -14.16 17.65
CA ARG A 288 -11.62 -13.67 18.87
C ARG A 288 -10.65 -14.72 19.41
N ASP A 289 -11.06 -15.99 19.47
CA ASP A 289 -10.19 -17.07 19.91
C ASP A 289 -8.95 -17.20 19.01
N LEU A 290 -9.12 -17.09 17.69
CA LEU A 290 -8.01 -17.08 16.74
C LEU A 290 -7.07 -15.88 16.99
N GLN A 291 -7.62 -14.69 17.22
CA GLN A 291 -6.84 -13.48 17.53
C GLN A 291 -6.01 -13.68 18.81
N ASP A 292 -6.62 -14.19 19.88
CA ASP A 292 -5.96 -14.43 21.16
C ASP A 292 -4.92 -15.54 21.05
N HIS A 293 -5.21 -16.60 20.29
CA HIS A 293 -4.27 -17.67 19.99
C HIS A 293 -3.01 -17.15 19.30
N VAL A 294 -3.16 -16.36 18.23
CA VAL A 294 -2.02 -15.78 17.51
C VAL A 294 -1.23 -14.82 18.41
N ARG A 295 -1.91 -13.98 19.19
CA ARG A 295 -1.26 -13.05 20.13
C ARG A 295 -0.45 -13.79 21.19
N TRP A 296 -1.02 -14.82 21.81
CA TRP A 296 -0.33 -15.66 22.80
C TRP A 296 0.91 -16.34 22.20
N ARG A 297 0.80 -16.90 20.98
CA ARG A 297 1.96 -17.50 20.31
C ARG A 297 3.06 -16.47 20.01
N ALA A 298 2.69 -15.27 19.58
CA ALA A 298 3.65 -14.20 19.26
C ALA A 298 4.45 -13.80 20.51
N GLN A 299 3.77 -13.68 21.66
CA GLN A 299 4.41 -13.40 22.94
C GLN A 299 5.37 -14.52 23.35
N ARG A 300 4.99 -15.80 23.19
CA ARG A 300 5.86 -16.94 23.52
C ARG A 300 7.10 -17.02 22.64
N LEU A 301 6.96 -16.82 21.33
CA LEU A 301 8.10 -16.81 20.40
C LEU A 301 9.10 -15.72 20.77
N ARG A 302 8.64 -14.59 21.31
CA ARG A 302 9.51 -13.52 21.81
C ARG A 302 10.11 -13.82 23.17
N GLY A 303 9.34 -14.36 24.11
CA GLY A 303 9.84 -14.74 25.44
C GLY A 303 10.98 -15.77 25.38
N ALA A 304 10.92 -16.71 24.42
CA ALA A 304 11.99 -17.67 24.19
C ALA A 304 13.27 -17.05 23.59
N ALA A 305 13.15 -15.90 22.93
CA ALA A 305 14.22 -15.21 22.21
C ALA A 305 15.00 -14.18 23.04
N SER A 306 14.67 -14.01 24.33
CA SER A 306 15.34 -13.03 25.20
C SER A 306 16.84 -13.32 25.36
N PRO A 307 17.70 -12.30 25.53
CA PRO A 307 19.16 -12.37 25.30
C PRO A 307 19.97 -13.27 26.23
N GLY A 308 19.34 -14.00 27.15
CA GLY A 308 19.99 -14.97 28.04
C GLY A 308 19.88 -16.43 27.59
N SER A 309 19.07 -16.75 26.56
CA SER A 309 18.82 -18.15 26.19
C SER A 309 19.77 -18.72 25.13
N GLY A 310 20.59 -17.89 24.46
CA GLY A 310 21.66 -18.31 23.54
C GLY A 310 21.27 -19.28 22.42
N ARG A 311 19.97 -19.53 22.20
CA ARG A 311 19.50 -20.67 21.43
C ARG A 311 18.26 -20.28 20.64
N TRP A 312 18.47 -19.39 19.66
CA TRP A 312 17.62 -19.45 18.47
C TRP A 312 17.88 -20.83 17.86
N MET A 313 16.87 -21.69 17.84
CA MET A 313 16.99 -23.05 17.32
C MET A 313 17.34 -22.98 15.82
N ALA A 314 18.62 -22.95 15.50
CA ALA A 314 19.15 -23.45 14.24
C ALA A 314 18.99 -24.98 14.23
N ARG A 315 17.74 -25.44 14.13
CA ARG A 315 17.42 -26.78 13.63
C ARG A 315 16.96 -26.61 12.19
N GLN A 316 17.88 -26.21 11.31
CA GLN A 316 17.72 -26.53 9.90
C GLN A 316 18.24 -27.95 9.72
N GLY A 317 17.36 -28.84 9.27
CA GLY A 317 17.71 -30.21 8.95
C GLY A 317 18.80 -30.23 7.89
N SER A 318 19.94 -30.80 8.23
CA SER A 318 20.87 -31.36 7.26
C SER A 318 20.13 -32.47 6.52
N HIS A 319 19.63 -32.18 5.33
CA HIS A 319 19.39 -33.23 4.34
C HIS A 319 20.75 -33.82 3.99
N GLY A 320 21.04 -34.96 4.62
CA GLY A 320 22.10 -35.86 4.19
C GLY A 320 21.84 -36.25 2.74
N THR A 321 22.79 -35.91 1.88
CA THR A 321 22.97 -36.56 0.60
C THR A 321 24.04 -37.62 0.84
N ASP A 322 23.59 -38.84 1.09
CA ASP A 322 24.42 -40.04 1.03
C ASP A 322 23.94 -40.87 -0.17
N GLY A 323 24.89 -41.26 -1.02
CA GLY A 323 24.79 -42.44 -1.90
C GLY A 323 24.03 -42.29 -3.20
#